data_AF-A0AA88XQZ8-F1
#
_entry.id   AF-A0AA88XQZ8-F1
#
_cell.length_a   1.000
_cell.length_b   1.000
_cell.length_c   1.000
_cell.angle_alpha   90.00
_cell.angle_beta   90.00
_cell.angle_gamma   90.00
#
_symmetry.space_group_name_H-M   'P 1'
#
loop_
_entity.id
_entity.type
_entity.pdbx_description
1 polymer ?
#
loop_
_entity_poly.entity_id
_entity_poly.type
_entity_poly.pdbx_seq_one_letter_code
_entity_poly.pdbx_strand_id
1 'polypeptide(L)'
;MWSLTGRNGNIPMQLTVNGVPRSWLDPYTGSHDATNTASGFILLRVTSGDKVMIRTHPTFLPKGYIESDTWIQSGFGGWVLGYD
;
A
#
# COMPACT_ATOMS: atom_id res chain seq x y z
N MET A 1 14.53 23.79 -17.77
CA MET A 1 14.88 22.53 -17.10
C MET A 1 13.92 22.39 -15.93
N TRP A 2 12.88 21.56 -16.07
CA TRP A 2 11.89 21.35 -15.00
C TRP A 2 12.42 20.23 -14.11
N SER A 3 12.86 20.59 -12.90
CA SER A 3 13.21 19.60 -11.88
C SER A 3 11.90 19.08 -11.28
N LEU A 4 11.54 17.83 -11.62
CA LEU A 4 10.62 17.05 -10.81
C LEU A 4 11.41 16.66 -9.55
N THR A 5 11.38 17.53 -8.53
CA THR A 5 11.77 17.13 -7.17
C THR A 5 10.72 16.13 -6.68
N GLY A 6 10.84 14.87 -7.11
CA GLY A 6 10.06 13.77 -6.60
C GLY A 6 10.32 13.68 -5.11
N ARG A 7 9.30 13.93 -4.29
CA ARG A 7 9.37 13.63 -2.85
C ARG A 7 9.32 12.11 -2.72
N ASN A 8 10.47 11.48 -2.93
CA ASN A 8 10.68 10.06 -2.75
C ASN A 8 10.67 9.78 -1.24
N GLY A 9 9.70 8.99 -0.80
CA GLY A 9 9.54 8.64 0.60
C GLY A 9 9.03 7.22 0.73
N ASN A 10 9.37 6.57 1.84
CA ASN A 10 8.72 5.35 2.28
C ASN A 10 7.20 5.58 2.39
N ILE A 11 6.39 4.58 2.06
CA ILE A 11 4.93 4.65 2.15
C ILE A 11 4.48 3.43 2.90
N PRO A 12 4.46 3.49 4.24
CA PRO A 12 3.89 2.41 4.97
C PRO A 12 2.38 2.37 4.66
N MET A 13 1.89 1.18 4.31
CA MET A 13 0.52 0.93 3.92
C MET A 13 -0.12 -0.01 4.92
N GLN A 14 -1.41 0.18 5.19
CA GLN A 14 -2.19 -0.72 6.02
C GLN A 14 -3.31 -1.33 5.21
N LEU A 15 -3.50 -2.64 5.36
CA LEU A 15 -4.74 -3.28 4.98
C LEU A 15 -5.71 -3.19 6.16
N THR A 16 -6.92 -2.74 5.89
CA THR A 16 -7.97 -2.55 6.89
C THR A 16 -9.22 -3.35 6.56
N VAL A 17 -9.92 -3.79 7.59
CA VAL A 17 -11.27 -4.36 7.52
C VAL A 17 -12.17 -3.47 8.38
N ASN A 18 -13.18 -2.85 7.77
CA ASN A 18 -14.07 -1.87 8.42
C ASN A 18 -13.29 -0.75 9.15
N GLY A 19 -12.19 -0.29 8.54
CA GLY A 19 -11.32 0.76 9.09
C GLY A 19 -10.34 0.31 10.18
N VAL A 20 -10.41 -0.95 10.64
CA VAL A 20 -9.49 -1.53 11.62
C VAL A 20 -8.29 -2.14 10.90
N PRO A 21 -7.04 -1.74 11.22
CA PRO A 21 -5.83 -2.34 10.64
C PRO A 21 -5.74 -3.84 10.93
N ARG A 22 -5.43 -4.64 9.90
CA ARG A 22 -5.19 -6.09 9.99
C ARG A 22 -3.78 -6.48 9.59
N SER A 23 -3.15 -5.69 8.74
CA SER A 23 -1.76 -5.86 8.34
C SER A 23 -1.17 -4.51 7.99
N TRP A 24 0.16 -4.44 7.99
CA TRP A 24 0.91 -3.29 7.54
C TRP A 24 2.11 -3.74 6.70
N LEU A 25 2.46 -2.91 5.73
CA LEU A 25 3.64 -3.06 4.88
C LEU A 25 4.45 -1.78 5.00
N ASP A 26 5.74 -1.90 5.26
CA ASP A 26 6.64 -0.76 5.41
C ASP A 26 7.82 -0.89 4.43
N PRO A 27 7.71 -0.31 3.22
CA PRO A 27 8.73 -0.43 2.20
C PRO A 27 10.01 0.34 2.54
N TYR A 28 11.00 -0.36 3.08
CA TYR A 28 12.31 0.22 3.37
C TYR A 28 12.99 0.82 2.12
N THR A 29 13.34 2.10 2.19
CA THR A 29 14.16 2.79 1.18
C THR A 29 15.57 3.01 1.73
N GLY A 30 16.57 2.24 1.25
CA GLY A 30 17.98 2.44 1.60
C GLY A 30 18.66 3.59 0.83
N SER A 31 18.05 4.07 -0.25
CA SER A 31 18.55 5.14 -1.10
C SER A 31 17.44 6.14 -1.43
N HIS A 32 17.76 7.44 -1.38
CA HIS A 32 16.80 8.56 -1.45
C HIS A 32 16.21 8.80 -2.86
N ASP A 33 16.69 8.08 -3.89
CA ASP A 33 16.44 8.42 -5.29
C ASP A 33 15.91 7.25 -6.15
N ALA A 34 15.48 6.14 -5.53
CA ALA A 34 14.95 4.99 -6.27
C ALA A 34 13.45 4.77 -5.98
N THR A 35 12.66 4.59 -7.05
CA THR A 35 11.32 3.99 -6.94
C THR A 35 11.47 2.56 -6.44
N ASN A 36 10.76 2.22 -5.37
CA ASN A 36 10.75 0.87 -4.80
C ASN A 36 9.42 0.20 -5.06
N THR A 37 9.46 -1.11 -5.28
CA THR A 37 8.26 -1.95 -5.35
C THR A 37 8.04 -2.65 -4.01
N ALA A 38 6.80 -2.69 -3.56
CA ALA A 38 6.41 -3.34 -2.32
C ALA A 38 5.14 -4.15 -2.55
N SER A 39 5.18 -5.42 -2.13
CA SER A 39 4.04 -6.34 -2.29
C SER A 39 3.75 -7.01 -0.96
N GLY A 40 2.47 -7.30 -0.71
CA GLY A 40 2.03 -8.02 0.46
C GLY A 40 0.71 -8.73 0.18
N PHE A 41 0.47 -9.82 0.90
CA PHE A 41 -0.80 -10.55 0.87
C PHE A 41 -1.15 -11.00 2.29
N ILE A 42 -2.43 -11.25 2.54
CA ILE A 42 -2.93 -11.77 3.80
C ILE A 42 -4.18 -12.62 3.55
N LEU A 43 -4.33 -13.67 4.35
CA LEU A 43 -5.57 -14.45 4.42
C LEU A 43 -6.45 -13.87 5.53
N LEU A 44 -7.70 -13.56 5.18
CA LEU A 44 -8.66 -12.96 6.09
C LEU A 44 -9.95 -13.74 6.03
N ARG A 45 -10.55 -13.99 7.20
CA ARG A 45 -11.97 -14.30 7.28
C ARG A 45 -12.73 -12.98 7.19
N VAL A 46 -13.64 -12.89 6.24
CA VAL A 46 -14.53 -11.75 6.04
C VAL A 46 -15.97 -12.23 6.08
N THR A 47 -16.85 -11.37 6.56
CA THR A 47 -18.30 -11.57 6.59
C THR A 47 -18.98 -10.71 5.56
N SER A 48 -20.22 -11.07 5.20
CA SER A 48 -21.01 -10.27 4.27
C SER A 48 -21.13 -8.83 4.78
N GLY A 49 -20.75 -7.87 3.93
CA GLY A 49 -20.76 -6.44 4.26
C GLY A 49 -19.44 -5.87 4.78
N ASP A 50 -18.43 -6.71 5.08
CA ASP A 50 -17.10 -6.24 5.45
C ASP A 50 -16.44 -5.46 4.31
N LYS A 51 -15.85 -4.32 4.64
CA LYS A 51 -15.12 -3.45 3.70
C LYS A 51 -13.63 -3.64 3.87
N VAL A 52 -12.98 -4.16 2.83
CA VAL A 52 -11.52 -4.35 2.79
C VAL A 52 -10.88 -3.23 1.97
N MET A 53 -9.92 -2.52 2.54
CA MET A 53 -9.27 -1.36 1.90
C MET A 53 -7.79 -1.29 2.25
N ILE A 54 -6.98 -0.75 1.33
CA ILE A 54 -5.62 -0.27 1.62
C ILE A 54 -5.68 1.23 1.93
N ARG A 55 -4.93 1.67 2.94
CA ARG A 55 -4.73 3.09 3.25
C ARG A 55 -3.32 3.40 3.68
N THR A 56 -2.87 4.63 3.45
CA THR A 56 -1.70 5.22 4.11
C THR A 56 -2.11 5.79 5.47
N HIS A 57 -1.29 5.65 6.51
CA HIS A 57 -1.59 6.27 7.81
C HIS A 57 -1.04 7.71 7.89
N PRO A 58 -1.80 8.69 8.43
CA PRO A 58 -1.38 10.10 8.46
C PRO A 58 -0.07 10.37 9.23
N THR A 59 0.28 9.49 10.16
CA THR A 59 1.48 9.61 11.02
C THR A 59 2.72 8.95 10.45
N PHE A 60 2.63 8.27 9.30
CA PHE A 60 3.80 7.66 8.69
C PHE A 60 4.71 8.73 8.06
N LEU A 61 6.01 8.62 8.34
CA LEU A 61 7.07 9.53 7.90
C LEU A 61 8.29 8.71 7.45
N PRO A 62 9.01 9.12 6.38
CA PRO A 62 8.65 10.18 5.43
C PRO A 62 7.37 9.85 4.64
N LYS A 63 6.74 10.86 4.04
CA LYS A 63 5.49 10.69 3.26
C LYS A 63 5.84 10.57 1.77
N GLY A 64 5.94 9.35 1.24
CA GLY A 64 5.96 9.12 -0.21
C GLY A 64 4.55 9.11 -0.82
N TYR A 65 4.46 8.70 -2.09
CA TYR A 65 3.19 8.53 -2.84
C TYR A 65 3.16 7.22 -3.63
N ILE A 66 2.00 6.57 -3.69
CA ILE A 66 1.83 5.37 -4.52
C ILE A 66 1.87 5.82 -5.98
N GLU A 67 2.78 5.24 -6.76
CA GLU A 67 2.98 5.58 -8.17
C GLU A 67 2.29 4.56 -9.09
N SER A 68 1.61 5.05 -10.12
CA SER A 68 1.14 4.23 -11.24
C SER A 68 1.08 5.10 -12.49
N ASP A 69 1.76 4.68 -13.55
CA ASP A 69 1.88 5.38 -14.82
C ASP A 69 1.88 4.40 -16.02
N THR A 70 2.45 4.82 -17.16
CA THR A 70 2.52 3.97 -18.37
C THR A 70 3.52 2.82 -18.26
N TRP A 71 4.50 2.92 -17.35
CA TRP A 71 5.61 1.97 -17.19
C TRP A 71 5.55 1.20 -15.87
N ILE A 72 4.87 1.75 -14.86
CA ILE A 72 4.75 1.21 -13.51
C ILE A 72 3.27 1.05 -13.17
N GLN A 73 2.89 -0.13 -12.69
CA GLN A 73 1.51 -0.41 -12.27
C GLN A 73 1.46 -0.75 -10.79
N SER A 74 0.55 -0.08 -10.08
CA SER A 74 0.16 -0.45 -8.73
C SER A 74 -1.19 -1.15 -8.75
N GLY A 75 -1.31 -2.29 -8.06
CA GLY A 75 -2.51 -3.13 -8.07
C GLY A 75 -2.96 -3.55 -6.67
N PHE A 76 -4.28 -3.69 -6.51
CA PHE A 76 -4.90 -4.27 -5.32
C PHE A 76 -5.98 -5.26 -5.77
N GLY A 77 -5.96 -6.46 -5.20
CA GLY A 77 -6.89 -7.51 -5.56
C GLY A 77 -7.01 -8.58 -4.48
N GLY A 78 -8.01 -9.43 -4.64
CA GLY A 78 -8.26 -10.57 -3.76
C GLY A 78 -9.31 -11.48 -4.37
N TRP A 79 -9.39 -12.71 -3.86
CA TRP A 79 -10.35 -13.71 -4.28
C TRP A 79 -10.87 -14.49 -3.06
N VAL A 80 -12.06 -15.07 -3.19
CA VAL A 80 -12.64 -15.94 -2.17
C VAL A 80 -11.99 -17.32 -2.28
N LEU A 81 -11.46 -17.84 -1.17
CA LEU A 81 -10.83 -19.16 -1.10
C LEU A 81 -11.77 -20.26 -0.59
N GLY A 82 -12.80 -19.87 0.16
CA GLY A 82 -13.79 -20.78 0.74
C GLY A 82 -14.89 -19.99 1.42
N TYR A 83 -16.01 -20.67 1.65
CA TYR A 83 -17.14 -20.17 2.42
C TYR A 83 -17.39 -21.14 3.58
N ASP A 84 -17.83 -20.60 4.71
CA ASP A 84 -18.33 -21.38 5.84
C ASP A 84 -19.83 -21.65 5.68
#